data_AF-A0A976CK28-F1
#
_entry.id   AF-A0A976CK28-F1
#
_cell.length_a   1.000
_cell.length_b   1.000
_cell.length_c   1.000
_cell.angle_alpha   90.00
_cell.angle_beta   90.00
_cell.angle_gamma   90.00
#
_symmetry.space_group_name_H-M   'P 1'
#
loop_
_entity.id
_entity.type
_entity.pdbx_description
1 polymer ?
#
loop_
_entity_poly.entity_id
_entity_poly.type
_entity_poly.pdbx_seq_one_letter_code
_entity_poly.pdbx_strand_id
1 'polypeptide(L)' 'MSENQQPEQVTSSHSVTERWRCTAMEKKYSWKLLRIERNQNNSVLKWDCIFKGKTEFPDYMEETEED' A
#
# COMPACT_ATOMS: atom_id res chain seq x y z
N MET A 1 25.38 18.31 -0.48
CA MET A 1 24.59 17.06 -0.55
C MET A 1 23.20 17.48 -0.96
N SER A 2 22.76 17.13 -2.18
CA SER A 2 21.52 17.66 -2.75
C SER A 2 20.31 16.96 -2.16
N GLU A 3 19.79 17.48 -1.05
CA GLU A 3 18.50 17.08 -0.49
C GLU A 3 17.39 17.73 -1.30
N ASN A 4 16.98 17.06 -2.38
CA ASN A 4 15.75 17.34 -3.11
C ASN A 4 14.57 16.81 -2.28
N GLN A 5 14.31 17.43 -1.12
CA GLN A 5 13.11 17.16 -0.31
C GLN A 5 11.91 17.76 -1.04
N GLN A 6 11.36 17.01 -1.99
CA GLN A 6 9.99 17.24 -2.43
C GLN A 6 9.09 17.09 -1.19
N PRO A 7 8.08 17.95 -0.99
CA PRO A 7 7.28 17.97 0.23
C PRO A 7 6.83 16.54 0.52
N GLU A 8 7.29 16.00 1.65
CA GLU A 8 7.07 14.61 2.05
C GLU A 8 5.57 14.41 2.28
N GLN A 9 4.83 14.22 1.20
CA GLN A 9 3.50 13.68 1.28
C GLN A 9 3.69 12.30 1.86
N VAL A 10 3.31 12.14 3.12
CA VAL A 10 3.34 10.85 3.81
C VAL A 10 2.59 9.89 2.90
N THR A 11 3.33 8.95 2.32
CA THR A 11 2.81 7.96 1.38
C THR A 11 3.29 6.60 1.84
N SER A 12 2.43 5.61 1.64
CA SER A 12 2.76 4.22 1.97
C SER A 12 2.84 3.40 0.70
N SER A 13 3.91 2.63 0.55
CA SER A 13 4.14 1.77 -0.61
C SER A 13 3.94 0.31 -0.22
N HIS A 14 3.12 -0.41 -0.99
CA HIS A 14 2.86 -1.83 -0.80
C HIS A 14 3.06 -2.60 -2.09
N SER A 15 3.96 -3.57 -2.07
CA SER A 15 4.24 -4.42 -3.23
C SER A 15 3.22 -5.57 -3.33
N VAL A 16 2.67 -5.80 -4.52
CA VAL A 16 1.69 -6.85 -4.84
C VAL A 16 2.09 -7.64 -6.07
N THR A 17 1.58 -8.86 -6.15
CA THR A 17 1.79 -9.74 -7.31
C THR A 17 1.07 -9.25 -8.57
N GLU A 18 -0.11 -8.64 -8.41
CA GLU A 18 -1.01 -8.27 -9.50
C GLU A 18 -1.60 -6.87 -9.29
N ARG A 19 -1.69 -6.10 -10.36
CA ARG A 19 -2.15 -4.70 -10.34
C ARG A 19 -3.54 -4.50 -9.71
N TRP A 20 -4.47 -5.42 -9.93
CA TRP A 20 -5.84 -5.32 -9.42
C TRP A 20 -5.91 -5.38 -7.88
N ARG A 21 -4.89 -5.95 -7.23
CA ARG A 21 -4.81 -6.03 -5.76
C ARG A 21 -4.66 -4.65 -5.13
N CYS A 22 -4.04 -3.69 -5.80
CA CYS A 22 -3.97 -2.30 -5.34
C CYS A 22 -5.38 -1.71 -5.16
N THR A 23 -6.24 -1.89 -6.15
CA THR A 23 -7.64 -1.41 -6.11
C THR A 23 -8.48 -2.18 -5.09
N ALA A 24 -8.20 -3.48 -4.90
CA ALA A 24 -8.86 -4.26 -3.86
C ALA A 24 -8.50 -3.75 -2.45
N MET A 25 -7.24 -3.39 -2.20
CA MET A 25 -6.79 -2.81 -0.93
C MET A 25 -7.37 -1.41 -0.69
N GLU A 26 -7.41 -0.56 -1.71
CA GLU A 26 -8.10 0.74 -1.65
C GLU A 26 -9.55 0.58 -1.20
N LYS A 27 -10.31 -0.33 -1.81
CA LYS A 27 -11.71 -0.57 -1.43
C LYS A 27 -11.84 -1.21 -0.05
N LYS A 28 -11.01 -2.21 0.27
CA LYS A 28 -11.11 -2.99 1.51
C LYS A 28 -10.77 -2.15 2.74
N TYR A 29 -9.73 -1.33 2.64
CA TYR A 29 -9.21 -0.55 3.77
C TYR A 29 -9.53 0.94 3.67
N SER A 30 -10.34 1.35 2.68
CA SER A 30 -10.63 2.75 2.38
C SER A 30 -9.37 3.61 2.19
N TRP A 31 -8.26 3.00 1.74
CA TRP A 31 -7.02 3.70 1.45
C TRP A 31 -7.12 4.43 0.11
N LYS A 32 -6.54 5.62 0.01
CA LYS A 32 -6.54 6.36 -1.25
C LYS A 32 -5.34 5.96 -2.10
N LEU A 33 -5.58 5.23 -3.19
CA LEU A 33 -4.53 4.86 -4.14
C LEU A 33 -4.11 6.09 -4.94
N LEU A 34 -2.81 6.43 -4.91
CA LEU A 34 -2.25 7.53 -5.68
C LEU A 34 -1.75 7.07 -7.04
N ARG A 35 -0.96 6.00 -7.06
CA ARG A 35 -0.39 5.44 -8.30
C ARG A 35 0.01 3.98 -8.12
N ILE A 36 0.13 3.28 -9.23
CA ILE A 36 0.67 1.92 -9.27
C ILE A 36 1.89 1.91 -10.18
N GLU A 37 3.02 1.51 -9.64
CA GLU A 37 4.28 1.38 -10.36
C GLU A 37 4.61 -0.09 -10.59
N ARG A 38 5.41 -0.38 -11.62
CA ARG A 38 5.87 -1.75 -11.87
C ARG A 38 7.18 -1.96 -11.12
N ASN A 39 7.20 -2.92 -10.22
CA ASN A 39 8.40 -3.29 -9.50
C ASN A 39 9.31 -4.09 -10.44
N GLN A 40 10.43 -3.47 -10.86
CA GLN A 40 11.41 -4.11 -11.75
C GLN A 40 12.42 -4.97 -10.98
N ASN A 41 12.50 -4.80 -9.66
CA ASN A 41 13.48 -5.47 -8.80
C ASN A 41 12.93 -6.77 -8.18
N ASN A 42 11.61 -7.01 -8.26
CA ASN A 42 10.97 -8.18 -7.69
C ASN A 42 10.18 -8.97 -8.74
N SER A 43 10.56 -10.23 -8.95
CA SER A 43 9.90 -11.13 -9.90
C SER A 43 8.55 -11.67 -9.41
N VAL A 44 8.32 -11.65 -8.09
CA VAL A 44 7.12 -12.14 -7.42
C VAL A 44 6.11 -11.01 -7.22
N LEU A 45 6.52 -9.93 -6.55
CA LEU A 45 5.69 -8.75 -6.31
C LEU A 45 5.93 -7.70 -7.39
N LYS A 46 5.31 -7.90 -8.56
CA LYS A 46 5.58 -7.16 -9.80
C LYS A 46 5.07 -5.71 -9.80
N TRP A 47 4.29 -5.30 -8.80
CA TRP A 47 3.64 -3.99 -8.79
C TRP A 47 3.75 -3.35 -7.41
N ASP A 48 4.03 -2.06 -7.34
CA ASP A 48 4.04 -1.29 -6.11
C ASP A 48 2.84 -0.34 -6.10
N CYS A 49 1.99 -0.49 -5.10
CA CYS A 49 0.82 0.35 -4.86
C CYS A 49 1.21 1.50 -3.92
N ILE A 50 1.17 2.73 -4.41
CA ILE A 50 1.45 3.92 -3.61
C ILE A 50 0.15 4.51 -3.12
N PHE A 51 -0.06 4.53 -1.81
CA PHE A 51 -1.24 5.09 -1.15
C PHE A 51 -0.93 6.43 -0.48
N LYS A 52 -1.96 7.26 -0.34
CA LYS A 52 -1.89 8.53 0.39
C LYS A 52 -2.00 8.31 1.88
N GLY A 53 -1.11 8.92 2.65
CA GLY A 53 -1.08 8.85 4.11
C GLY A 53 -0.34 7.63 4.63
N LYS A 54 -0.45 7.42 5.94
CA LYS A 54 -0.05 6.16 6.58
C LYS A 54 -1.18 5.16 6.38
N THR A 55 -0.90 4.06 5.70
CA THR A 55 -1.81 2.93 5.62
C THR A 55 -1.37 1.88 6.62
N GLU A 56 -2.22 1.56 7.57
CA GLU A 56 -1.97 0.53 8.57
C GLU A 56 -3.01 -0.57 8.35
N PHE A 57 -2.54 -1.82 8.36
CA PHE A 57 -3.47 -2.94 8.34
C PHE A 57 -4.26 -2.90 9.65
N PRO A 58 -5.60 -3.02 9.59
CA PRO A 58 -6.37 -3.19 10.80
C PRO A 58 -5.84 -4.42 11.53
N ASP A 59 -5.58 -4.29 12.82
CA ASP A 59 -5.21 -5.42 13.65
C ASP A 59 -6.42 -6.34 13.75
N TYR A 60 -6.36 -7.49 13.09
CA TYR A 60 -7.45 -8.47 13.09
C TYR A 60 -7.47 -9.33 14.36
N MET A 61 -6.76 -8.94 15.41
CA MET A 61 -6.89 -9.51 16.76
C MET A 61 -8.13 -8.96 17.51
N GLU A 62 -9.26 -8.81 16.81
CA GLU A 62 -10.57 -8.68 17.44
C GLU A 62 -11.21 -10.08 17.50
N GLU A 63 -10.79 -10.82 18.52
CA GLU A 63 -11.63 -11.66 19.36
C GLU A 63 -12.65 -12.58 18.65
N THR A 64 -12.21 -13.77 18.26
CA THR A 64 -13.11 -14.93 18.27
C THR A 64 -13.32 -15.36 19.73
N GLU A 65 -14.05 -14.57 20.52
CA GLU A 65 -14.72 -15.10 21.72
C GLU A 65 -16.11 -15.64 21.31
N GLU A 66 -16.19 -16.96 21.39
CA GLU A 66 -17.32 -17.84 21.74
C GLU A 66 -18.78 -17.37 21.52
N ASP A 67 -19.53 -18.14 20.73
CA ASP A 67 -20.89 -18.62 21.07
C ASP A 67 -21.08 -20.06 20.56
#